data_AF-A0A7C0W7R2-F1
#
_entry.id   AF-A0A7C0W7R2-F1
#
_cell.length_a   1.000
_cell.length_b   1.000
_cell.length_c   1.000
_cell.angle_alpha   90.00
_cell.angle_beta   90.00
_cell.angle_gamma   90.00
#
_symmetry.space_group_name_H-M   'P 1'
#
loop_
_entity.id
_entity.type
_entity.pdbx_description
1 polymer ?
#
loop_
_entity_poly.entity_id
_entity_poly.type
_entity_poly.pdbx_seq_one_letter_code
_entity_poly.pdbx_strand_id
1 'polypeptide(L)'
;MKEDGTYDRLTKKEVAKLEVVRMKLEKNLSGIKEMGTLPGVVYVVDPKREAIAVAEARKLQIPVVAIVDTNCDPDEIDYIIPGNDDAIRAIRLMSSRIADAVIEGKSIRDKALQELAEKEAAEKKAAEDEAAEKLAIEEKKAEEEKSDAKAEEAEVAEVEQEIKEEAAQ
;
A
#
# COMPACT_ATOMS: atom_id res chain seq x y z
N MET A 1 -23.87 0.84 -20.86
CA MET A 1 -24.91 0.83 -21.91
C MET A 1 -26.29 0.33 -21.46
N LYS A 2 -26.38 -0.72 -20.62
CA LYS A 2 -27.68 -1.23 -20.16
C LYS A 2 -28.30 -0.36 -19.06
N GLU A 3 -27.49 0.26 -18.20
CA GLU A 3 -27.93 1.08 -17.07
C GLU A 3 -28.22 2.54 -17.47
N ASP A 4 -27.59 2.97 -18.54
CA ASP A 4 -27.55 4.31 -19.12
C ASP A 4 -28.57 4.48 -20.28
N GLY A 5 -29.53 3.55 -20.41
CA GLY A 5 -30.68 3.68 -21.33
C GLY A 5 -30.35 3.64 -22.83
N THR A 6 -29.09 3.35 -23.19
CA THR A 6 -28.65 3.36 -24.60
C THR A 6 -29.26 2.19 -25.40
N TYR A 7 -29.69 1.12 -24.71
CA TYR A 7 -30.33 -0.04 -25.32
C TYR A 7 -31.68 0.30 -25.99
N ASP A 8 -32.39 1.33 -25.53
CA ASP A 8 -33.70 1.73 -26.07
C ASP A 8 -33.59 2.40 -27.44
N ARG A 9 -32.38 2.86 -27.80
CA ARG A 9 -32.08 3.47 -29.11
C ARG A 9 -31.62 2.46 -30.15
N LEU A 10 -31.43 1.20 -29.77
CA LEU A 10 -30.96 0.13 -30.63
C LEU A 10 -32.11 -0.77 -31.07
N THR A 11 -31.93 -1.47 -32.18
CA THR A 11 -32.94 -2.44 -32.61
C THR A 11 -32.96 -3.66 -31.69
N LYS A 12 -34.11 -4.31 -31.52
CA LYS A 12 -34.25 -5.53 -30.69
C LYS A 12 -33.25 -6.63 -31.05
N LYS A 13 -32.85 -6.71 -32.34
CA LYS A 13 -31.84 -7.67 -32.82
C LYS A 13 -30.42 -7.32 -32.33
N GLU A 14 -30.08 -6.05 -32.27
CA GLU A 14 -28.77 -5.59 -31.78
C GLU A 14 -28.67 -5.74 -30.26
N VAL A 15 -29.74 -5.41 -29.54
CA VAL A 15 -29.83 -5.64 -28.09
C VAL A 15 -29.62 -7.12 -27.77
N ALA A 16 -30.30 -8.02 -28.49
CA ALA A 16 -30.13 -9.46 -28.30
C ALA A 16 -28.68 -9.93 -28.54
N LYS A 17 -28.00 -9.41 -29.59
CA LYS A 17 -26.58 -9.73 -29.83
C LYS A 17 -25.69 -9.23 -28.69
N LEU A 18 -25.91 -8.00 -28.22
CA LEU A 18 -25.15 -7.42 -27.11
C LEU A 18 -25.38 -8.18 -25.81
N GLU A 19 -26.59 -8.68 -25.55
CA GLU A 19 -26.85 -9.51 -24.38
C GLU A 19 -26.13 -10.86 -24.44
N VAL A 20 -26.07 -11.52 -25.60
CA VAL A 20 -25.29 -12.76 -25.77
C VAL A 20 -23.80 -12.51 -25.50
N VAL A 21 -23.24 -11.41 -26.03
CA VAL A 21 -21.84 -11.05 -25.78
C VAL A 21 -21.62 -10.74 -24.31
N ARG A 22 -22.52 -9.96 -23.69
CA ARG A 22 -22.47 -9.67 -22.25
C ARG A 22 -22.47 -10.95 -21.41
N MET A 23 -23.39 -11.88 -21.67
CA MET A 23 -23.46 -13.15 -20.93
C MET A 23 -22.17 -13.97 -21.10
N LYS A 24 -21.59 -14.01 -22.30
CA LYS A 24 -20.34 -14.71 -22.56
C LYS A 24 -19.17 -14.08 -21.78
N LEU A 25 -19.07 -12.76 -21.77
CA LEU A 25 -18.05 -12.03 -21.02
C LEU A 25 -18.23 -12.20 -19.52
N GLU A 26 -19.47 -12.11 -19.02
CA GLU A 26 -19.80 -12.29 -17.61
C GLU A 26 -19.48 -13.71 -17.12
N LYS A 27 -19.74 -14.73 -17.96
CA LYS A 27 -19.36 -16.12 -17.65
C LYS A 27 -17.84 -16.31 -17.55
N ASN A 28 -17.08 -15.69 -18.44
CA ASN A 28 -15.64 -15.97 -18.56
C ASN A 28 -14.76 -15.04 -17.70
N LEU A 29 -15.18 -13.78 -17.49
CA LEU A 29 -14.35 -12.72 -16.90
C LEU A 29 -14.88 -12.18 -15.58
N SER A 30 -15.99 -12.71 -15.05
CA SER A 30 -16.56 -12.24 -13.77
C SER A 30 -15.55 -12.30 -12.63
N GLY A 31 -14.72 -13.34 -12.56
CA GLY A 31 -13.72 -13.53 -11.51
C GLY A 31 -12.57 -12.51 -11.51
N ILE A 32 -12.28 -11.87 -12.65
CA ILE A 32 -11.20 -10.89 -12.79
C ILE A 32 -11.69 -9.47 -13.07
N LYS A 33 -13.01 -9.25 -13.04
CA LYS A 33 -13.63 -7.96 -13.37
C LYS A 33 -13.16 -6.81 -12.49
N GLU A 34 -12.92 -7.09 -11.21
CA GLU A 34 -12.51 -6.09 -10.21
C GLU A 34 -10.98 -5.96 -10.09
N MET A 35 -10.22 -6.71 -10.89
CA MET A 35 -8.78 -6.77 -10.81
C MET A 35 -8.15 -5.60 -11.58
N GLY A 36 -7.56 -4.64 -10.85
CA GLY A 36 -6.89 -3.47 -11.44
C GLY A 36 -5.37 -3.64 -11.67
N THR A 37 -4.76 -4.66 -11.06
CA THR A 37 -3.31 -4.93 -11.12
C THR A 37 -3.06 -6.42 -11.27
N LEU A 38 -1.86 -6.80 -11.71
CA LEU A 38 -1.46 -8.19 -11.82
C LEU A 38 -1.47 -8.87 -10.43
N PRO A 39 -1.83 -10.16 -10.35
CA PRO A 39 -1.85 -10.87 -9.08
C PRO A 39 -0.44 -11.09 -8.55
N GLY A 40 -0.26 -10.96 -7.24
CA GLY A 40 1.03 -11.23 -6.57
C GLY A 40 1.29 -12.73 -6.32
N VAL A 41 0.26 -13.57 -6.41
CA VAL A 41 0.34 -15.03 -6.28
C VAL A 41 -0.88 -15.63 -6.98
N VAL A 42 -0.73 -16.82 -7.58
CA VAL A 42 -1.85 -17.57 -8.17
C VAL A 42 -2.02 -18.88 -7.43
N TYR A 43 -3.27 -19.20 -7.08
CA TYR A 43 -3.66 -20.50 -6.55
C TYR A 43 -4.37 -21.33 -7.62
N VAL A 44 -3.85 -22.52 -7.91
CA VAL A 44 -4.32 -23.42 -8.97
C VAL A 44 -4.77 -24.76 -8.38
N VAL A 45 -5.88 -25.28 -8.88
CA VAL A 45 -6.36 -26.64 -8.60
C VAL A 45 -6.19 -27.45 -9.88
N ASP A 46 -5.59 -28.64 -9.79
CA ASP A 46 -5.25 -29.50 -10.93
C ASP A 46 -4.34 -28.77 -11.96
N PRO A 47 -3.04 -28.60 -11.65
CA PRO A 47 -2.08 -27.92 -12.51
C PRO A 47 -1.91 -28.61 -13.88
N LYS A 48 -2.22 -29.91 -13.99
CA LYS A 48 -2.19 -30.63 -15.26
C LYS A 48 -3.30 -30.18 -16.20
N ARG A 49 -4.52 -30.01 -15.71
CA ARG A 49 -5.61 -29.44 -16.51
C ARG A 49 -5.43 -27.96 -16.78
N GLU A 50 -4.88 -27.23 -15.81
CA GLU A 50 -4.68 -25.77 -15.89
C GLU A 50 -3.24 -25.38 -16.29
N ALA A 51 -2.60 -26.18 -17.15
CA ALA A 51 -1.21 -25.98 -17.56
C ALA A 51 -0.94 -24.61 -18.21
N ILE A 52 -1.95 -24.03 -18.88
CA ILE A 52 -1.83 -22.68 -19.47
C ILE A 52 -1.69 -21.62 -18.38
N ALA A 53 -2.47 -21.72 -17.30
CA ALA A 53 -2.42 -20.78 -16.19
C ALA A 53 -1.06 -20.85 -15.47
N VAL A 54 -0.55 -22.06 -15.25
CA VAL A 54 0.77 -22.29 -14.64
C VAL A 54 1.88 -21.72 -15.55
N ALA A 55 1.82 -21.98 -16.85
CA ALA A 55 2.81 -21.47 -17.80
C ALA A 55 2.80 -19.94 -17.93
N GLU A 56 1.62 -19.30 -17.90
CA GLU A 56 1.49 -17.85 -17.92
C GLU A 56 2.00 -17.21 -16.62
N ALA A 57 1.63 -17.77 -15.46
CA ALA A 57 2.12 -17.30 -14.17
C ALA A 57 3.65 -17.38 -14.09
N ARG A 58 4.24 -18.49 -14.53
CA ARG A 58 5.70 -18.67 -14.59
C ARG A 58 6.38 -17.66 -15.50
N LYS A 59 5.80 -17.37 -16.67
CA LYS A 59 6.34 -16.34 -17.60
C LYS A 59 6.31 -14.95 -16.99
N LEU A 60 5.27 -14.63 -16.23
CA LEU A 60 5.12 -13.35 -15.52
C LEU A 60 5.88 -13.32 -14.18
N GLN A 61 6.59 -14.40 -13.82
CA GLN A 61 7.31 -14.56 -12.56
C GLN A 61 6.40 -14.42 -11.33
N ILE A 62 5.14 -14.85 -11.47
CA ILE A 62 4.16 -14.85 -10.39
C ILE A 62 4.24 -16.21 -9.69
N PRO A 63 4.44 -16.25 -8.36
CA PRO A 63 4.53 -17.51 -7.64
C PRO A 63 3.23 -18.30 -7.73
N VAL A 64 3.36 -19.62 -7.94
CA VAL A 64 2.25 -20.55 -8.09
C VAL A 64 2.13 -21.44 -6.86
N VAL A 65 0.95 -21.41 -6.24
CA VAL A 65 0.53 -22.34 -5.18
C VAL A 65 -0.45 -23.32 -5.79
N ALA A 66 -0.21 -24.63 -5.70
CA ALA A 66 -1.13 -25.59 -6.31
C ALA A 66 -1.32 -26.88 -5.52
N ILE A 67 -2.51 -27.46 -5.66
CA ILE A 67 -2.78 -28.83 -5.20
C ILE A 67 -2.21 -29.81 -6.23
N VAL A 68 -1.33 -30.70 -5.78
CA VAL A 68 -0.68 -31.70 -6.63
C VAL A 68 -1.13 -33.09 -6.22
N ASP A 69 -1.69 -33.83 -7.17
CA ASP A 69 -1.95 -35.27 -7.06
C ASP A 69 -0.88 -36.07 -7.82
N THR A 70 -0.96 -37.38 -7.76
CA THR A 70 -0.10 -38.41 -8.37
C THR A 70 0.14 -38.26 -9.87
N ASN A 71 -0.66 -37.47 -10.57
CA ASN A 71 -0.64 -37.33 -12.03
C ASN A 71 -0.02 -36.00 -12.52
N CYS A 72 0.43 -35.14 -11.60
CA CYS A 72 0.94 -33.80 -11.84
C CYS A 72 2.45 -33.70 -11.53
N ASP A 73 3.19 -32.96 -12.36
CA ASP A 73 4.62 -32.72 -12.15
C ASP A 73 4.84 -31.56 -11.16
N PRO A 74 5.47 -31.79 -9.99
CA PRO A 74 5.61 -30.77 -8.96
C PRO A 74 6.64 -29.68 -9.30
N ASP A 75 7.55 -29.93 -10.24
CA ASP A 75 8.64 -29.02 -10.63
C ASP A 75 8.11 -27.70 -11.24
N GLU A 76 6.87 -27.72 -11.71
CA GLU A 76 6.24 -26.54 -12.29
C GLU A 76 5.69 -25.54 -11.25
N ILE A 77 5.72 -25.90 -9.96
CA ILE A 77 4.99 -25.21 -8.89
C ILE A 77 5.95 -24.78 -7.77
N ASP A 78 5.81 -23.55 -7.29
CA ASP A 78 6.67 -23.01 -6.23
C ASP A 78 6.25 -23.51 -4.84
N TYR A 79 4.94 -23.56 -4.58
CA TYR A 79 4.37 -24.01 -3.32
C TYR A 79 3.41 -25.17 -3.54
N ILE A 80 3.89 -26.36 -3.24
CA ILE A 80 3.18 -27.61 -3.50
C ILE A 80 2.34 -27.99 -2.28
N ILE A 81 1.07 -28.29 -2.53
CA ILE A 81 0.16 -28.84 -1.53
C ILE A 81 -0.24 -30.25 -1.98
N PRO A 82 0.33 -31.32 -1.39
CA PRO A 82 -0.03 -32.68 -1.77
C PRO A 82 -1.48 -32.96 -1.37
N GLY A 83 -2.30 -33.41 -2.32
CA GLY A 83 -3.70 -33.65 -2.07
C GLY A 83 -4.43 -34.28 -3.25
N ASN A 84 -5.69 -34.64 -3.03
CA ASN A 84 -6.56 -35.16 -4.07
C ASN A 84 -7.30 -33.98 -4.74
N ASP A 85 -7.06 -33.78 -6.03
CA ASP A 85 -7.63 -32.69 -6.83
C ASP A 85 -8.93 -33.08 -7.57
N ASP A 86 -9.22 -34.37 -7.73
CA ASP A 86 -10.45 -34.87 -8.36
C ASP A 86 -11.68 -34.81 -7.42
N ALA A 87 -11.47 -34.87 -6.11
CA ALA A 87 -12.55 -34.95 -5.13
C ALA A 87 -13.11 -33.56 -4.76
N ILE A 88 -14.38 -33.29 -5.10
CA ILE A 88 -15.06 -32.02 -4.76
C ILE A 88 -14.99 -31.66 -3.27
N ARG A 89 -15.03 -32.66 -2.38
CA ARG A 89 -14.92 -32.46 -0.93
C ARG A 89 -13.51 -32.00 -0.53
N ALA A 90 -12.48 -32.58 -1.15
CA ALA A 90 -11.10 -32.19 -0.91
C ALA A 90 -10.84 -30.78 -1.43
N ILE A 91 -11.19 -30.50 -2.70
CA ILE A 91 -11.07 -29.15 -3.28
C ILE A 91 -11.77 -28.11 -2.41
N ARG A 92 -13.01 -28.38 -1.99
CA ARG A 92 -13.78 -27.45 -1.16
C ARG A 92 -13.10 -27.19 0.18
N LEU A 93 -12.58 -28.24 0.83
CA LEU A 93 -11.87 -28.13 2.11
C LEU A 93 -10.57 -27.32 1.95
N MET A 94 -9.78 -27.60 0.92
CA MET A 94 -8.50 -26.93 0.69
C MET A 94 -8.73 -25.47 0.34
N SER A 95 -9.62 -25.20 -0.62
CA SER A 95 -9.95 -23.83 -1.03
C SER A 95 -10.59 -23.02 0.09
N SER A 96 -11.40 -23.62 0.97
CA SER A 96 -11.93 -22.89 2.13
C SER A 96 -10.82 -22.52 3.12
N ARG A 97 -9.90 -23.43 3.40
CA ARG A 97 -8.77 -23.14 4.30
C ARG A 97 -7.85 -22.06 3.75
N ILE A 98 -7.62 -22.05 2.45
CA ILE A 98 -6.84 -21.01 1.77
C ILE A 98 -7.59 -19.66 1.83
N ALA A 99 -8.91 -19.66 1.63
CA ALA A 99 -9.71 -18.44 1.76
C ALA A 99 -9.63 -17.87 3.18
N ASP A 100 -9.75 -18.72 4.21
CA ASP A 100 -9.61 -18.32 5.62
C ASP A 100 -8.22 -17.72 5.89
N ALA A 101 -7.16 -18.37 5.39
CA ALA A 101 -5.77 -17.89 5.53
C ALA A 101 -5.56 -16.52 4.85
N VAL A 102 -6.17 -16.29 3.69
CA VAL A 102 -6.10 -14.99 2.99
C VAL A 102 -6.83 -13.90 3.79
N ILE A 103 -7.97 -14.22 4.41
CA ILE A 103 -8.71 -13.27 5.25
C ILE A 103 -7.92 -12.92 6.50
N GLU A 104 -7.35 -13.91 7.17
CA GLU A 104 -6.48 -13.71 8.34
C GLU A 104 -5.24 -12.89 7.98
N GLY A 105 -4.57 -13.24 6.88
CA GLY A 105 -3.40 -12.50 6.39
C GLY A 105 -3.71 -11.04 6.04
N LYS A 106 -4.89 -10.75 5.47
CA LYS A 106 -5.35 -9.38 5.25
C LYS A 106 -5.52 -8.63 6.58
N SER A 107 -6.18 -9.23 7.57
CA SER A 107 -6.37 -8.59 8.88
C SER A 107 -5.06 -8.30 9.58
N ILE A 108 -4.08 -9.22 9.50
CA ILE A 108 -2.74 -9.01 10.08
C ILE A 108 -2.02 -7.86 9.36
N ARG A 109 -2.06 -7.85 8.02
CA ARG A 109 -1.46 -6.77 7.22
C ARG A 109 -2.04 -5.40 7.57
N ASP A 110 -3.37 -5.32 7.69
CA ASP A 110 -4.06 -4.05 7.98
C ASP A 110 -3.68 -3.53 9.37
N LYS A 111 -3.62 -4.41 10.39
CA LYS A 111 -3.14 -4.05 11.74
C LYS A 111 -1.68 -3.59 11.72
N ALA A 112 -0.81 -4.31 11.03
CA ALA A 112 0.60 -3.94 10.91
C ALA A 112 0.76 -2.58 10.22
N LEU A 113 -0.06 -2.29 9.20
CA LEU A 113 -0.07 -0.96 8.55
C LEU A 113 -0.51 0.15 9.51
N GLN A 114 -1.51 -0.12 10.35
CA GLN A 114 -1.98 0.84 11.36
C GLN A 114 -0.90 1.10 12.41
N GLU A 115 -0.27 0.07 12.94
CA GLU A 115 0.83 0.22 13.92
C GLU A 115 2.03 0.96 13.32
N LEU A 116 2.36 0.71 12.05
CA LEU A 116 3.42 1.45 11.34
C LEU A 116 3.02 2.92 11.14
N ALA A 117 1.78 3.19 10.74
CA ALA A 117 1.29 4.56 10.59
C ALA A 117 1.26 5.33 11.92
N GLU A 118 0.91 4.66 13.02
CA GLU A 118 0.95 5.24 14.36
C GLU A 118 2.40 5.53 14.82
N LYS A 119 3.34 4.63 14.52
CA LYS A 119 4.77 4.85 14.80
C LYS A 119 5.35 5.99 13.95
N GLU A 120 5.06 6.04 12.66
CA GLU A 120 5.49 7.14 11.78
C GLU A 120 4.86 8.46 12.20
N ALA A 121 3.60 8.46 12.66
CA ALA A 121 2.96 9.66 13.20
C ALA A 121 3.60 10.10 14.54
N ALA A 122 3.96 9.15 15.39
CA ALA A 122 4.67 9.44 16.65
C ALA A 122 6.09 9.95 16.40
N GLU A 123 6.82 9.39 15.44
CA GLU A 123 8.16 9.87 15.04
C GLU A 123 8.10 11.24 14.37
N LYS A 124 7.12 11.51 13.51
CA LYS A 124 6.91 12.85 12.94
C LYS A 124 6.58 13.86 14.02
N LYS A 125 5.72 13.50 14.97
CA LYS A 125 5.34 14.39 16.06
C LYS A 125 6.51 14.65 17.01
N ALA A 126 7.31 13.64 17.30
CA ALA A 126 8.54 13.80 18.08
C ALA A 126 9.58 14.67 17.36
N ALA A 127 9.73 14.53 16.03
CA ALA A 127 10.62 15.37 15.24
C ALA A 127 10.12 16.83 15.13
N GLU A 128 8.80 17.04 15.05
CA GLU A 128 8.18 18.37 15.09
C GLU A 128 8.33 19.03 16.47
N ASP A 129 8.16 18.26 17.55
CA ASP A 129 8.37 18.74 18.93
C ASP A 129 9.86 19.07 19.18
N GLU A 130 10.81 18.24 18.72
CA GLU A 130 12.25 18.53 18.81
C GLU A 130 12.66 19.75 17.95
N ALA A 131 12.05 19.93 16.78
CA ALA A 131 12.31 21.09 15.93
C ALA A 131 11.75 22.37 16.56
N ALA A 132 10.56 22.31 17.15
CA ALA A 132 9.95 23.43 17.86
C ALA A 132 10.76 23.80 19.13
N GLU A 133 11.28 22.81 19.86
CA GLU A 133 12.14 23.05 21.02
C GLU A 133 13.49 23.67 20.61
N LYS A 134 14.10 23.22 19.52
CA LYS A 134 15.34 23.83 18.98
C LYS A 134 15.12 25.27 18.50
N LEU A 135 14.02 25.55 17.82
CA LEU A 135 13.64 26.90 17.39
C LEU A 135 13.41 27.82 18.59
N ALA A 136 12.73 27.34 19.64
CA ALA A 136 12.52 28.12 20.87
C ALA A 136 13.82 28.38 21.65
N ILE A 137 14.80 27.47 21.59
CA ILE A 137 16.13 27.67 22.19
C ILE A 137 16.97 28.65 21.36
N GLU A 138 16.89 28.62 20.03
CA GLU A 138 17.54 29.61 19.15
C GLU A 138 16.95 31.02 19.31
N GLU A 139 15.62 31.15 19.43
CA GLU A 139 14.99 32.45 19.68
C GLU A 139 15.39 33.02 21.05
N LYS A 140 15.47 32.19 22.09
CA LYS A 140 15.96 32.62 23.41
C LYS A 140 17.43 33.02 23.42
N LYS A 141 18.28 32.30 22.68
CA LYS A 141 19.70 32.68 22.51
C LYS A 141 19.85 33.98 21.73
N ALA A 142 19.02 34.21 20.71
CA ALA A 142 19.03 35.46 19.94
C ALA A 142 18.50 36.66 20.75
N GLU A 143 17.61 36.44 21.72
CA GLU A 143 17.20 37.46 22.69
C GLU A 143 18.28 37.75 23.75
N GLU A 144 19.00 36.72 24.23
CA GLU A 144 20.13 36.90 25.15
C GLU A 144 21.29 37.65 24.46
N GLU A 145 21.67 37.29 23.22
CA GLU A 145 22.72 38.01 22.46
C GLU A 145 22.33 39.48 22.14
N LYS A 146 21.05 39.77 21.93
CA LYS A 146 20.57 41.16 21.77
C LYS A 146 20.54 41.92 23.10
N SER A 147 20.39 41.23 24.22
CA SER A 147 20.47 41.84 25.55
C SER A 147 21.91 42.15 25.95
N ASP A 148 22.86 41.29 25.58
CA ASP A 148 24.30 41.50 25.76
C ASP A 148 24.83 42.62 24.86
N ALA A 149 24.44 42.65 23.57
CA ALA A 149 24.84 43.73 22.65
C ALA A 149 24.32 45.11 23.10
N LYS A 150 23.16 45.16 23.77
CA LYS A 150 22.60 46.40 24.32
C LYS A 150 23.25 46.82 25.65
N ALA A 151 23.80 45.87 26.40
CA ALA A 151 24.61 46.17 27.57
C ALA A 151 26.00 46.71 27.17
N GLU A 152 26.59 46.13 26.11
CA GLU A 152 27.88 46.58 25.57
C GLU A 152 27.77 47.98 24.91
N GLU A 153 26.68 48.28 24.18
CA GLU A 153 26.43 49.65 23.66
C GLU A 153 26.15 50.69 24.76
N ALA A 154 25.63 50.28 25.93
CA ALA A 154 25.42 51.19 27.06
C ALA A 154 26.73 51.54 27.78
N GLU A 155 27.63 50.56 27.92
CA GLU A 155 28.95 50.78 28.53
C GLU A 155 29.87 51.63 27.64
N VAL A 156 29.79 51.47 26.32
CA VAL A 156 30.55 52.31 25.36
C VAL A 156 30.01 53.76 25.29
N ALA A 157 28.71 53.96 25.54
CA ALA A 157 28.10 55.29 25.56
C ALA A 157 28.44 56.09 26.84
N GLU A 158 28.56 55.43 28.00
CA GLU A 158 29.02 56.09 29.24
C GLU A 158 30.50 56.51 29.13
N VAL A 159 31.35 55.69 28.53
CA VAL A 159 32.78 56.02 28.31
C VAL A 159 32.96 57.16 27.29
N GLU A 160 32.11 57.27 26.25
CA GLU A 160 32.17 58.41 25.31
C GLU A 160 31.69 59.74 25.92
N GLN A 161 30.89 59.73 26.99
CA GLN A 161 30.46 60.95 27.68
C GLN A 161 31.54 61.46 28.65
N GLU A 162 32.27 60.59 29.34
CA GLU A 162 33.39 61.00 30.20
C GLU A 162 34.55 61.61 29.41
N ILE A 163 34.86 61.08 28.22
CA ILE A 163 35.95 61.61 27.36
C ILE A 163 35.60 62.98 26.75
N LYS A 164 34.31 63.31 26.60
CA LYS A 164 33.85 64.63 26.08
C LYS A 164 33.80 65.71 27.16
N GLU A 165 33.67 65.38 28.45
CA GLU A 165 33.77 66.35 29.54
C GLU A 165 35.23 66.70 29.87
N GLU A 166 36.18 65.77 29.71
CA GLU A 166 37.60 66.02 29.99
C GLU A 166 38.33 66.82 28.89
N ALA A 167 37.78 66.87 27.67
CA ALA A 167 38.31 67.67 26.55
C ALA A 167 37.82 69.14 26.54
N ALA A 168 37.01 69.55 27.52
CA ALA A 168 36.42 70.89 27.62
C ALA A 168 36.89 71.72 28.84
N GLN A 169 37.99 71.32 29.51
CA GLN A 169 38.70 72.14 30.51
C GLN A 169 40.17 72.36 30.15
#